data_AF-M2T414-F1
#
_entry.id   AF-M2T414-F1
#
_cell.length_a   1.000
_cell.length_b   1.000
_cell.length_c   1.000
_cell.angle_alpha   90.00
_cell.angle_beta   90.00
_cell.angle_gamma   90.00
#
_symmetry.space_group_name_H-M   'P 1'
#
loop_
_entity.id
_entity.type
_entity.pdbx_description
1 polymer ?
#
loop_
_entity_poly.entity_id
_entity_poly.type
_entity_poly.pdbx_seq_one_letter_code
_entity_poly.pdbx_strand_id
1 'polypeptide(L)'
;QVLQDYLKVATHVLPNDVKLLKPTLWHSDLHTDNIFVDPFQPTKVLNIIDWQAANVSPLFLQARHPSFTKFEGPIPEGVKPIPHPDNFEDMDEEAQYQAKNLRAAQSVYKPYGIYIHARAMSGDCSCAAISRQSGW
;
A
#
# COMPACT_ATOMS: atom_id res chain seq x y z
N GLN A 1 -34.55 0.90 -0.37
CA GLN A 1 -34.05 -0.37 -0.92
C GLN A 1 -32.54 -0.53 -0.71
N VAL A 2 -31.69 0.32 -1.31
CA VAL A 2 -30.20 0.20 -1.28
C VAL A 2 -29.59 0.08 0.13
N LEU A 3 -30.00 0.90 1.10
CA LEU A 3 -29.47 0.82 2.48
C LEU A 3 -29.72 -0.55 3.14
N GLN A 4 -30.91 -1.12 2.91
CA GLN A 4 -31.26 -2.41 3.50
C GLN A 4 -30.43 -3.54 2.88
N ASP A 5 -30.13 -3.43 1.59
CA ASP A 5 -29.28 -4.40 0.91
C ASP A 5 -27.81 -4.25 1.34
N TYR A 6 -27.33 -3.02 1.59
CA TYR A 6 -26.01 -2.77 2.19
C TYR A 6 -25.87 -3.42 3.57
N LEU A 7 -26.86 -3.24 4.46
CA LEU A 7 -26.82 -3.78 5.82
C LEU A 7 -26.76 -5.32 5.85
N LYS A 8 -27.41 -5.99 4.90
CA LYS A 8 -27.32 -7.46 4.76
C LYS A 8 -25.92 -7.93 4.40
N VAL A 9 -25.17 -7.15 3.61
CA VAL A 9 -23.81 -7.51 3.19
C VAL A 9 -22.77 -7.09 4.23
N ALA A 10 -23.01 -5.99 4.96
CA ALA A 10 -22.05 -5.45 5.92
C ALA A 10 -21.60 -6.48 6.97
N THR A 11 -22.51 -7.31 7.49
CA THR A 11 -22.19 -8.37 8.47
C THR A 11 -21.25 -9.44 7.93
N HIS A 12 -21.17 -9.62 6.60
CA HIS A 12 -20.27 -10.56 5.94
C HIS A 12 -18.92 -9.93 5.58
N VAL A 13 -18.82 -8.60 5.53
CA VAL A 13 -17.59 -7.85 5.20
C VAL A 13 -16.80 -7.47 6.46
N LEU A 14 -17.50 -7.28 7.59
CA LEU A 14 -16.88 -6.91 8.84
C LEU A 14 -15.97 -8.03 9.36
N PRO A 15 -14.74 -7.71 9.77
CA PRO A 15 -13.86 -8.70 10.39
C PRO A 15 -14.36 -9.07 11.79
N ASN A 16 -14.15 -10.33 12.18
CA ASN A 16 -14.47 -10.82 13.53
C ASN A 16 -13.49 -10.33 14.61
N ASP A 17 -12.29 -9.88 14.23
CA ASP A 17 -11.31 -9.38 15.18
C ASP A 17 -11.62 -7.93 15.57
N VAL A 18 -11.97 -7.72 16.84
CA VAL A 18 -12.32 -6.41 17.40
C VAL A 18 -11.18 -5.40 17.28
N LYS A 19 -9.91 -5.84 17.25
CA LYS A 19 -8.76 -4.94 17.05
C LYS A 19 -8.83 -4.21 15.70
N LEU A 20 -9.41 -4.85 14.70
CA LEU A 20 -9.59 -4.30 13.36
C LEU A 20 -10.74 -3.29 13.25
N LEU A 21 -11.65 -3.32 14.22
CA LEU A 21 -12.76 -2.38 14.32
C LEU A 21 -12.39 -1.11 15.09
N LYS A 22 -11.14 -1.01 15.60
CA LYS A 22 -10.68 0.15 16.38
C LYS A 22 -10.81 1.45 15.57
N PRO A 23 -11.39 2.52 16.16
CA PRO A 23 -11.40 3.85 15.57
C PRO A 23 -9.98 4.33 15.35
N THR A 24 -9.61 4.58 14.09
CA THR A 24 -8.25 4.96 13.70
C THR A 24 -8.31 6.19 12.82
N LEU A 25 -7.54 7.22 13.17
CA LEU A 25 -7.40 8.42 12.33
C LEU A 25 -6.71 8.03 11.02
N TRP A 26 -7.27 8.48 9.90
CA TRP A 26 -6.84 8.14 8.56
C TRP A 26 -6.67 9.39 7.70
N HIS A 27 -5.48 9.57 7.14
CA HIS A 27 -5.19 10.59 6.15
C HIS A 27 -5.51 10.05 4.76
N SER A 28 -6.74 10.26 4.29
CA SER A 28 -7.24 9.62 3.07
C SER A 28 -6.52 10.06 1.79
N ASP A 29 -5.88 11.24 1.80
CA ASP A 29 -5.20 11.84 0.66
C ASP A 29 -3.68 11.99 0.86
N LEU A 30 -3.03 10.95 1.41
CA LEU A 30 -1.60 10.99 1.70
C LEU A 30 -0.75 10.68 0.45
N HIS A 31 -0.51 11.67 -0.41
CA HIS A 31 0.43 11.61 -1.54
C HIS A 31 1.73 12.39 -1.25
N THR A 32 2.70 12.31 -2.17
CA THR A 32 4.05 12.91 -2.00
C THR A 32 4.02 14.40 -1.71
N ASP A 33 3.13 15.15 -2.35
CA ASP A 33 3.06 16.61 -2.17
C ASP A 33 2.56 17.02 -0.77
N ASN A 34 1.94 16.08 -0.05
CA ASN A 34 1.50 16.26 1.34
C ASN A 34 2.54 15.78 2.37
N ILE A 35 3.74 15.36 1.93
CA ILE A 35 4.83 14.88 2.77
C ILE A 35 6.07 15.77 2.57
N PHE A 36 6.44 16.51 3.60
CA PHE A 36 7.66 17.32 3.61
C PHE A 36 8.80 16.53 4.23
N VAL A 37 9.94 16.46 3.54
CA VAL A 37 11.14 15.75 3.99
C VAL A 37 12.33 16.70 4.15
N ASP A 38 13.32 16.29 4.92
CA ASP A 38 14.55 17.05 5.13
C ASP A 38 15.39 17.07 3.83
N PRO A 39 15.74 18.25 3.28
CA PRO A 39 16.50 18.33 2.03
C PRO A 39 17.92 17.76 2.15
N PHE A 40 18.47 17.71 3.37
CA PHE A 40 19.79 17.13 3.63
C PHE A 40 19.70 15.66 4.06
N GLN A 41 18.52 15.18 4.45
CA GLN A 41 18.26 13.79 4.81
C GLN A 41 16.86 13.34 4.33
N PRO A 42 16.67 12.99 3.04
CA PRO A 42 15.34 12.74 2.45
C PRO A 42 14.52 11.61 3.09
N THR A 43 15.15 10.72 3.86
CA THR A 43 14.48 9.67 4.63
C THR A 43 13.78 10.18 5.90
N LYS A 44 14.06 11.43 6.31
CA LYS A 44 13.48 12.06 7.49
C LYS A 44 12.27 12.90 7.10
N VAL A 45 11.09 12.43 7.49
CA VAL A 45 9.84 13.20 7.36
C VAL A 45 9.85 14.34 8.36
N LEU A 46 9.66 15.57 7.88
CA LEU A 46 9.55 16.78 8.69
C LEU A 46 8.09 17.07 9.04
N ASN A 47 7.18 17.03 8.07
CA ASN A 47 5.77 17.37 8.27
C ASN A 47 4.84 16.59 7.32
N ILE A 48 3.61 16.38 7.76
CA ILE A 48 2.48 15.91 6.94
C ILE A 48 1.39 16.98 7.02
N ILE A 49 0.91 17.46 5.88
CA ILE A 49 -0.10 18.53 5.78
C ILE A 49 -1.41 18.01 5.20
N ASP A 50 -2.37 18.92 4.95
CA ASP A 50 -3.59 18.64 4.17
C ASP A 50 -4.60 17.70 4.86
N TRP A 51 -4.72 17.86 6.19
CA TRP A 51 -5.54 17.01 7.05
C TRP A 51 -7.06 17.27 6.96
N GLN A 52 -7.55 18.22 6.17
CA GLN A 52 -8.99 18.56 6.15
C GLN A 52 -9.91 17.43 5.66
N ALA A 53 -9.36 16.43 4.96
CA ALA A 53 -10.09 15.22 4.53
C ALA A 53 -9.81 14.00 5.44
N ALA A 54 -9.14 14.20 6.58
CA ALA A 54 -8.87 13.13 7.52
C ALA A 54 -10.17 12.68 8.21
N ASN A 55 -10.29 11.39 8.44
CA ASN A 55 -11.46 10.80 9.10
C ASN A 55 -11.05 9.75 10.11
N VAL A 56 -11.93 9.47 11.06
CA VAL A 56 -11.78 8.32 11.96
C VAL A 56 -12.59 7.17 11.37
N SER A 57 -11.90 6.10 11.00
CA SER A 57 -12.49 4.90 10.41
C SER A 57 -11.95 3.63 11.10
N PRO A 58 -12.68 2.51 11.04
CA PRO A 58 -12.15 1.21 11.45
C PRO A 58 -10.82 0.88 10.76
N LEU A 59 -9.89 0.32 11.51
CA LEU A 59 -8.53 0.00 11.05
C LEU A 59 -8.51 -0.88 9.78
N PHE A 60 -9.45 -1.83 9.64
CA PHE A 60 -9.50 -2.70 8.47
C PHE A 60 -9.72 -1.96 7.14
N LEU A 61 -10.27 -0.74 7.17
CA LEU A 61 -10.45 0.08 5.96
C LEU A 61 -9.13 0.72 5.48
N GLN A 62 -8.09 0.73 6.32
CA GLN A 62 -6.77 1.29 6.00
C GLN A 62 -5.85 0.29 5.25
N ALA A 63 -6.37 -0.90 4.94
CA ALA A 63 -5.69 -2.01 4.27
C ALA A 63 -5.33 -1.73 2.80
N ARG A 64 -4.50 -0.72 2.52
CA ARG A 64 -4.20 -0.29 1.15
C ARG A 64 -2.72 0.07 1.00
N HIS A 65 -2.17 -0.18 -0.19
CA HIS A 65 -0.88 0.40 -0.55
C HIS A 65 -0.96 1.93 -0.50
N PRO A 66 0.02 2.62 0.11
CA PRO A 66 0.07 4.07 0.12
C PRO A 66 0.07 4.62 -1.32
N SER A 67 -0.66 5.71 -1.57
CA SER A 67 -0.83 6.24 -2.93
C SER A 67 0.49 6.63 -3.58
N PHE A 68 1.44 7.16 -2.81
CA PHE A 68 2.79 7.50 -3.27
C PHE A 68 3.65 6.29 -3.69
N THR A 69 3.22 5.05 -3.41
CA THR A 69 3.89 3.84 -3.89
C THR A 69 3.28 3.27 -5.17
N LYS A 70 2.14 3.81 -5.62
CA LYS A 70 1.45 3.33 -6.83
C LYS A 70 2.27 3.68 -8.06
N PHE A 71 2.23 2.78 -9.04
CA PHE A 71 2.91 2.92 -10.32
C PHE A 71 2.06 2.28 -11.42
N GLU A 72 2.35 2.62 -12.68
CA GLU A 72 1.75 1.98 -13.84
C GLU A 72 2.57 0.76 -14.27
N GLY A 73 1.90 -0.39 -14.39
CA GLY A 73 2.54 -1.64 -14.83
C GLY A 73 2.14 -2.85 -13.99
N PRO A 74 2.75 -4.01 -14.26
CA PRO A 74 2.43 -5.25 -13.55
C PRO A 74 2.88 -5.19 -12.09
N ILE A 75 2.00 -5.66 -11.19
CA ILE A 75 2.31 -5.79 -9.77
C ILE A 75 3.22 -7.00 -9.56
N PRO A 76 4.41 -6.85 -8.96
CA PRO A 76 5.30 -7.98 -8.67
C PRO A 76 4.64 -8.96 -7.70
N GLU A 77 4.65 -10.25 -8.06
CA GLU A 77 4.12 -11.29 -7.19
C GLU A 77 5.15 -11.77 -6.15
N GLY A 78 4.66 -11.92 -4.92
CA GLY A 78 5.36 -12.58 -3.82
C GLY A 78 6.57 -11.81 -3.31
N VAL A 79 7.47 -12.54 -2.65
CA VAL A 79 8.65 -11.96 -1.98
C VAL A 79 9.93 -12.06 -2.82
N LYS A 80 9.89 -12.67 -4.01
CA LYS A 80 11.06 -12.89 -4.87
C LYS A 80 11.63 -11.58 -5.43
N PRO A 81 12.96 -11.43 -5.59
CA PRO A 81 13.56 -10.24 -6.21
C PRO A 81 12.91 -9.91 -7.55
N ILE A 82 12.79 -8.62 -7.88
CA ILE A 82 12.26 -8.17 -9.18
C ILE A 82 13.37 -8.32 -10.21
N PRO A 83 13.30 -9.31 -11.12
CA PRO A 83 14.34 -9.53 -12.12
C PRO A 83 14.21 -8.51 -13.25
N HIS A 84 15.27 -8.36 -14.03
CA HIS A 84 15.15 -7.75 -15.36
C HIS A 84 14.48 -8.74 -16.33
N PRO A 85 13.92 -8.27 -17.45
CA PRO A 85 13.55 -9.15 -18.57
C PRO A 85 14.76 -9.99 -19.01
N ASP A 86 14.52 -11.24 -19.41
CA ASP A 86 15.61 -12.17 -19.78
C ASP A 86 16.47 -11.65 -20.94
N ASN A 87 15.90 -10.82 -21.81
CA ASN A 87 16.55 -10.20 -22.96
C ASN A 87 16.97 -8.74 -22.74
N PHE A 88 17.12 -8.30 -21.49
CA PHE A 88 17.37 -6.89 -21.16
C PHE A 88 18.58 -6.29 -21.89
N GLU A 89 19.69 -7.04 -21.98
CA GLU A 89 20.92 -6.58 -22.64
C GLU A 89 20.79 -6.45 -24.17
N ASP A 90 19.83 -7.17 -24.76
CA ASP A 90 19.57 -7.15 -26.21
C ASP A 90 18.53 -6.09 -26.62
N MET A 91 17.90 -5.42 -25.65
CA MET A 91 16.92 -4.36 -25.88
C MET A 91 17.59 -3.05 -26.31
N ASP A 92 16.86 -2.22 -27.05
CA ASP A 92 17.31 -0.85 -27.33
C ASP A 92 17.38 0.01 -26.07
N GLU A 93 18.09 1.15 -26.16
CA GLU A 93 18.34 2.02 -25.01
C GLU A 93 17.06 2.55 -24.35
N GLU A 94 16.04 2.86 -25.15
CA GLU A 94 14.75 3.36 -24.65
C GLU A 94 14.01 2.26 -23.88
N ALA A 95 13.94 1.07 -24.44
CA ALA A 95 13.29 -0.07 -23.80
C ALA A 95 14.04 -0.51 -22.54
N GLN A 96 15.38 -0.43 -22.52
CA GLN A 96 16.17 -0.63 -21.30
C GLN A 96 15.87 0.44 -20.24
N TYR A 97 15.75 1.71 -20.64
CA TYR A 97 15.41 2.82 -19.75
C TYR A 97 14.02 2.59 -19.12
N GLN A 98 13.02 2.23 -19.92
CA GLN A 98 11.68 1.92 -19.42
C GLN A 98 11.67 0.72 -18.46
N ALA A 99 12.39 -0.36 -18.78
CA ALA A 99 12.51 -1.52 -17.91
C ALA A 99 13.20 -1.18 -16.57
N LYS A 100 14.22 -0.30 -16.58
CA LYS A 100 14.87 0.22 -15.37
C LYS A 100 13.91 1.05 -14.51
N ASN A 101 13.13 1.95 -15.13
CA ASN A 101 12.14 2.77 -14.45
C ASN A 101 11.04 1.93 -13.82
N LEU A 102 10.48 0.98 -14.57
CA LEU A 102 9.47 0.06 -14.06
C LEU A 102 9.99 -0.74 -12.86
N ARG A 103 11.20 -1.30 -12.97
CA ARG A 103 11.83 -2.04 -11.86
C ARG A 103 12.05 -1.15 -10.64
N ALA A 104 12.46 0.10 -10.82
CA ALA A 104 12.63 1.06 -9.73
C ALA A 104 11.30 1.32 -9.02
N ALA A 105 10.23 1.58 -9.77
CA ALA A 105 8.89 1.79 -9.22
C ALA A 105 8.36 0.55 -8.47
N GLN A 106 8.51 -0.63 -9.06
CA GLN A 106 8.17 -1.91 -8.42
C GLN A 106 8.96 -2.14 -7.11
N SER A 107 10.22 -1.69 -7.06
CA SER A 107 11.08 -1.81 -5.87
C SER A 107 10.67 -0.88 -4.73
N VAL A 108 9.92 0.20 -5.01
CA VAL A 108 9.30 1.05 -3.98
C VAL A 108 7.99 0.45 -3.48
N TYR A 109 7.21 -0.16 -4.38
CA TYR A 109 5.92 -0.78 -4.02
C TYR A 109 6.07 -2.03 -3.15
N LYS A 110 6.97 -2.94 -3.53
CA LYS A 110 7.09 -4.28 -2.94
C LYS A 110 7.46 -4.32 -1.45
N PRO A 111 8.38 -3.48 -0.93
CA PRO A 111 8.73 -3.47 0.49
C PRO A 111 7.54 -3.27 1.43
N TYR A 112 6.53 -2.49 1.02
CA TYR A 112 5.32 -2.30 1.82
C TYR A 112 4.56 -3.63 1.99
N GLY A 113 4.37 -4.39 0.91
CA GLY A 113 3.73 -5.71 0.98
C GLY A 113 4.49 -6.69 1.88
N ILE A 114 5.83 -6.71 1.76
CA ILE A 114 6.71 -7.53 2.62
C ILE A 114 6.55 -7.13 4.09
N TYR A 115 6.56 -5.83 4.38
CA TYR A 115 6.42 -5.30 5.74
C TYR A 115 5.07 -5.67 6.36
N ILE A 116 3.97 -5.52 5.61
CA ILE A 116 2.63 -5.91 6.08
C ILE A 116 2.55 -7.41 6.31
N HIS A 117 3.10 -8.22 5.41
CA HIS A 117 3.12 -9.68 5.57
C HIS A 117 3.95 -10.10 6.79
N ALA A 118 5.15 -9.53 6.98
CA ALA A 118 5.99 -9.80 8.14
C ALA A 118 5.30 -9.43 9.46
N ARG A 119 4.61 -8.27 9.50
CA ARG A 119 3.79 -7.85 10.65
C ARG A 119 2.65 -8.83 10.92
N ALA A 120 1.94 -9.27 9.89
CA ALA A 120 0.89 -10.28 10.03
C ALA A 120 1.41 -11.60 10.64
N MET A 121 2.57 -12.08 10.17
CA MET A 121 3.21 -13.30 10.68
C MET A 121 3.70 -13.17 12.12
N SER A 122 4.04 -11.96 12.58
CA SER A 122 4.39 -11.67 13.99
C SER A 122 3.19 -11.64 14.95
N GLY A 123 1.97 -11.88 14.47
CA GLY A 123 0.76 -11.87 15.28
C GLY A 123 0.15 -10.48 15.50
N ASP A 124 0.62 -9.47 14.75
CA ASP A 124 -0.04 -8.16 14.72
C ASP A 124 -1.32 -8.26 13.86
N CYS A 125 -2.43 -8.53 14.55
CA CYS A 125 -3.75 -8.65 13.94
C CYS A 125 -4.12 -7.50 13.02
N SER A 126 -3.62 -6.27 13.29
CA SER A 126 -3.89 -5.09 12.46
C SER A 126 -3.43 -5.26 11.01
N CYS A 127 -2.33 -5.99 10.80
CA CYS A 127 -1.72 -6.20 9.49
C CYS A 127 -2.21 -7.50 8.82
N ALA A 128 -2.65 -8.49 9.60
CA ALA A 128 -3.17 -9.77 9.08
C ALA A 128 -4.46 -9.61 8.26
N ALA A 129 -5.30 -8.62 8.60
CA ALA A 129 -6.49 -8.29 7.81
C ALA A 129 -6.15 -7.67 6.46
N ILE A 130 -5.06 -6.91 6.41
CA ILE A 130 -4.60 -6.21 5.21
C ILE A 130 -4.13 -7.20 4.14
N SER A 131 -3.43 -8.26 4.57
CA SER A 131 -2.96 -9.34 3.69
C SER A 131 -4.11 -10.11 3.03
N ARG A 132 -5.21 -10.39 3.74
CA ARG A 132 -6.33 -11.20 3.22
C ARG A 132 -7.21 -10.49 2.19
N GLN A 133 -7.35 -9.17 2.25
CA GLN A 133 -8.14 -8.41 1.27
C GLN A 133 -7.38 -8.18 -0.06
N SER A 134 -6.06 -8.32 -0.06
CA SER A 134 -5.21 -8.08 -1.22
C SER A 134 -4.87 -9.35 -2.02
N GLY A 135 -5.44 -10.51 -1.67
CA GLY A 135 -5.31 -11.75 -2.44
C GLY A 135 -3.96 -12.47 -2.25
N TRP A 136 -3.28 -12.23 -1.13
CA TRP A 136 -2.06 -12.96 -0.72
C TRP A 136 -2.38 -14.16 0.18
#